data_AF-A0A6G5A1S5-F1
#
_entry.id   AF-A0A6G5A1S5-F1
#
_cell.length_a   1.000
_cell.length_b   1.000
_cell.length_c   1.000
_cell.angle_alpha   90.00
_cell.angle_beta   90.00
_cell.angle_gamma   90.00
#
_symmetry.space_group_name_H-M   'P 1'
#
loop_
_entity.id
_entity.type
_entity.pdbx_description
1 polymer ?
#
loop_
_entity_poly.entity_id
_entity_poly.type
_entity_poly.pdbx_seq_one_letter_code
_entity_poly.pdbx_strand_id
1 'polypeptide(L)'
;MAHPSVFGAVFLLLSTTVSARAEKESSEDDIVQFWNTSDLIWTVFTTSWKVPLCKADLKMNISESHLLFRRAQIKHGQWPFTKYNGTFHNFLTNQV
;
A
#
# COMPACT_ATOMS: atom_id res chain seq x y z
N MET A 1 -10.05 34.52 -34.27
CA MET A 1 -8.75 34.20 -33.62
C MET A 1 -9.08 33.66 -32.24
N ALA A 2 -8.90 32.35 -32.03
CA ALA A 2 -9.18 31.72 -30.76
C ALA A 2 -7.95 31.87 -29.84
N HIS A 3 -8.14 32.46 -28.66
CA HIS A 3 -7.10 32.47 -27.63
C HIS A 3 -6.94 31.06 -27.05
N PRO A 4 -5.74 30.47 -27.05
CA PRO A 4 -5.51 29.23 -26.33
C PRO A 4 -5.62 29.52 -24.82
N SER A 5 -6.54 28.82 -24.15
CA SER A 5 -6.77 28.96 -22.71
C SER A 5 -5.54 28.47 -21.94
N VAL A 6 -4.87 29.40 -21.25
CA VAL A 6 -3.68 29.14 -20.42
C VAL A 6 -3.94 28.05 -19.36
N PHE A 7 -5.19 27.85 -18.94
CA PHE A 7 -5.59 26.82 -17.99
C PHE A 7 -5.41 25.37 -18.49
N GLY A 8 -5.47 25.12 -19.80
CA GLY A 8 -5.29 23.78 -20.37
C GLY A 8 -3.84 23.31 -20.32
N ALA A 9 -2.87 24.23 -20.38
CA ALA A 9 -1.46 23.90 -20.40
C ALA A 9 -0.94 23.45 -19.02
N VAL A 10 -1.50 23.98 -17.92
CA VAL A 10 -1.09 23.64 -16.56
C VAL A 10 -1.47 22.20 -16.18
N PHE A 11 -2.61 21.71 -16.66
CA PHE A 11 -3.07 20.34 -16.37
C PHE A 11 -2.22 19.27 -17.08
N LEU A 12 -1.70 19.57 -18.27
CA LEU A 12 -0.80 18.67 -19.00
C LEU A 12 0.59 18.58 -18.36
N LEU A 13 1.08 19.67 -17.74
CA LEU A 13 2.37 19.71 -17.05
C LEU A 13 2.37 18.92 -15.72
N LEU A 14 1.22 18.79 -15.05
CA LEU A 14 1.10 17.99 -13.82
C LEU A 14 1.09 16.47 -14.08
N SER A 15 0.99 16.05 -15.34
CA SER A 15 0.94 14.63 -15.72
C SER A 15 2.34 14.01 -15.91
N THR A 16 3.40 14.83 -15.87
CA THR A 16 4.76 14.39 -16.20
C THR A 16 5.71 14.67 -15.04
N THR A 17 5.69 13.83 -14.01
CA THR A 17 6.88 13.35 -13.27
C THR A 17 6.47 12.57 -12.01
N VAL A 18 5.78 11.43 -12.18
CA VAL A 18 6.12 10.30 -11.31
C VAL A 18 7.23 9.57 -12.05
N SER A 19 8.48 9.95 -11.76
CA SER A 19 9.61 9.09 -12.09
C SER A 19 9.39 7.84 -11.26
N ALA A 20 8.91 6.77 -11.90
CA ALA A 20 9.08 5.44 -11.37
C ALA A 20 10.60 5.24 -11.32
N ARG A 21 11.21 5.52 -10.17
CA ARG A 21 12.50 4.94 -9.87
C ARG A 21 12.24 3.44 -9.96
N ALA A 22 12.67 2.84 -11.07
CA ALA A 22 12.90 1.42 -11.13
C ALA A 22 14.07 1.17 -10.18
N GLU A 23 13.75 1.18 -8.88
CA GLU A 23 14.59 0.59 -7.87
C GLU A 23 14.76 -0.85 -8.31
N LYS A 24 16.03 -1.23 -8.52
CA LYS A 24 16.42 -2.54 -9.01
C LYS A 24 15.61 -3.58 -8.22
N GLU A 25 14.79 -4.33 -8.94
CA GLU A 25 13.89 -5.34 -8.37
C GLU A 25 14.77 -6.28 -7.52
N SER A 26 14.74 -6.07 -6.19
CA SER A 26 15.29 -7.01 -5.25
C SER A 26 14.42 -8.25 -5.41
N SER A 27 14.97 -9.28 -6.05
CA SER A 27 14.31 -10.56 -6.23
C SER A 27 14.04 -11.29 -4.91
N GLU A 28 14.51 -10.73 -3.79
CA GLU A 28 13.98 -11.06 -2.48
C GLU A 28 12.88 -10.05 -2.17
N ASP A 29 11.63 -10.54 -2.26
CA ASP A 29 10.45 -9.97 -1.63
C ASP A 29 10.73 -9.78 -0.14
N ASP A 30 11.43 -8.70 0.20
CA ASP A 30 11.78 -8.45 1.58
C ASP A 30 10.56 -7.85 2.26
N ILE A 31 9.59 -8.72 2.55
CA ILE A 31 8.43 -8.42 3.36
C ILE A 31 8.84 -7.76 4.69
N VAL A 32 10.10 -7.93 5.14
CA VAL A 32 10.71 -7.22 6.27
C VAL A 32 10.74 -5.70 6.08
N GLN A 33 10.96 -5.19 4.86
CA GLN A 33 10.87 -3.76 4.58
C GLN A 33 9.45 -3.24 4.82
N PHE A 34 8.45 -3.99 4.35
CA PHE A 34 7.04 -3.72 4.64
C PHE A 34 6.70 -3.87 6.13
N TRP A 35 7.46 -4.66 6.87
CA TRP A 35 7.27 -4.84 8.30
C TRP A 35 7.90 -3.74 9.15
N ASN A 36 8.89 -3.01 8.65
CA ASN A 36 9.57 -1.99 9.46
C ASN A 36 8.77 -0.68 9.57
N THR A 37 7.75 -0.47 8.73
CA THR A 37 6.97 0.77 8.76
C THR A 37 5.91 0.79 9.88
N SER A 38 5.66 1.97 10.47
CA SER A 38 4.52 2.24 11.36
C SER A 38 3.36 2.93 10.63
N ASP A 39 3.45 3.04 9.31
CA ASP A 39 2.50 3.77 8.48
C ASP A 39 1.18 3.00 8.31
N LEU A 40 0.13 3.77 8.03
CA LEU A 40 -1.14 3.23 7.60
C LEU A 40 -1.06 2.86 6.11
N ILE A 41 -1.21 1.57 5.80
CA ILE A 41 -1.07 1.05 4.44
C ILE A 41 -2.43 1.07 3.75
N TRP A 42 -2.55 1.83 2.66
CA TRP A 42 -3.78 1.95 1.88
C TRP A 42 -3.76 1.01 0.68
N THR A 43 -4.85 0.26 0.48
CA THR A 43 -5.07 -0.44 -0.79
C THR A 43 -5.70 0.52 -1.78
N VAL A 44 -4.90 1.05 -2.71
CA VAL A 44 -5.37 1.96 -3.76
C VAL A 44 -5.88 1.21 -4.99
N PHE A 45 -5.16 0.16 -5.40
CA PHE A 45 -5.51 -0.69 -6.54
C PHE A 45 -5.58 -2.15 -6.13
N THR A 46 -6.51 -2.90 -6.72
CA THR A 46 -6.63 -4.35 -6.51
C THR A 46 -7.28 -5.02 -7.72
N THR A 47 -6.87 -6.25 -7.99
CA THR A 47 -7.49 -7.12 -9.01
C THR A 47 -8.63 -7.97 -8.43
N SER A 48 -8.90 -7.87 -7.12
CA SER A 48 -10.01 -8.58 -6.48
C SER A 48 -11.35 -8.07 -7.02
N TRP A 49 -12.25 -8.99 -7.35
CA TRP A 49 -13.62 -8.67 -7.77
C TRP A 49 -14.48 -8.14 -6.62
N LYS A 50 -14.13 -8.48 -5.37
CA LYS A 50 -14.76 -7.97 -4.16
C LYS A 50 -13.87 -6.90 -3.58
N VAL A 51 -14.04 -5.66 -4.04
CA VAL A 51 -13.23 -4.52 -3.59
C VAL A 51 -13.92 -3.84 -2.41
N PRO A 52 -13.39 -3.97 -1.18
CA PRO A 52 -13.83 -3.13 -0.08
C PRO A 52 -13.41 -1.68 -0.33
N LEU A 53 -14.33 -0.74 -0.11
CA LEU A 53 -14.04 0.69 -0.23
C LEU A 53 -13.07 1.13 0.86
N CYS A 54 -12.07 1.91 0.44
CA CYS A 54 -11.11 2.58 1.32
C CYS A 54 -10.47 1.62 2.33
N LYS A 55 -9.99 0.46 1.85
CA LYS A 55 -9.32 -0.52 2.69
C LYS A 55 -7.96 0.00 3.14
N ALA A 56 -7.76 0.03 4.45
CA ALA A 56 -6.51 0.41 5.09
C ALA A 56 -6.09 -0.63 6.13
N ASP A 57 -4.79 -0.86 6.25
CA ASP A 57 -4.17 -1.81 7.17
C ASP A 57 -3.14 -1.09 8.06
N LEU A 58 -3.29 -1.23 9.37
CA LEU A 58 -2.36 -0.70 10.37
C LEU A 58 -1.66 -1.86 11.07
N LYS A 59 -0.33 -1.91 10.97
CA LYS A 59 0.49 -2.83 11.73
C LYS A 59 0.41 -2.50 13.22
N MET A 60 0.20 -3.52 14.05
CA MET A 60 0.14 -3.36 15.51
C MET A 60 1.39 -3.92 16.18
N ASN A 61 1.74 -5.17 15.88
CA ASN A 61 2.89 -5.86 16.46
C ASN A 61 3.40 -6.90 15.47
N ILE A 62 4.69 -7.17 15.51
CA ILE A 62 5.34 -8.19 14.71
C ILE A 62 6.34 -8.96 15.58
N SER A 63 6.38 -10.28 15.40
CA SER A 63 7.41 -11.18 15.94
C SER A 63 8.13 -11.88 14.80
N GLU A 64 9.01 -12.84 15.09
CA GLU A 64 9.76 -13.59 14.08
C GLU A 64 8.88 -14.34 13.07
N SER A 65 7.63 -14.65 13.40
CA SER A 65 6.74 -15.46 12.54
C SER A 65 5.28 -15.02 12.53
N HIS A 66 4.93 -14.00 13.32
CA HIS A 66 3.56 -13.55 13.47
C HIS A 66 3.43 -12.04 13.27
N LEU A 67 2.34 -11.63 12.60
CA LEU A 67 1.99 -10.25 12.36
C LEU A 67 0.57 -9.99 12.86
N LEU A 68 0.43 -9.01 13.76
CA LEU A 68 -0.85 -8.47 14.16
C LEU A 68 -1.10 -7.17 13.40
N PHE A 69 -2.24 -7.08 12.72
CA PHE A 69 -2.68 -5.84 12.07
C PHE A 69 -4.16 -5.58 12.32
N ARG A 70 -4.55 -4.30 12.25
CA ARG A 70 -5.94 -3.86 12.23
C ARG A 70 -6.28 -3.42 10.81
N ARG A 71 -7.36 -3.95 10.26
CA ARG A 71 -7.89 -3.52 8.98
C ARG A 71 -9.13 -2.67 9.19
N ALA A 72 -9.15 -1.53 8.52
CA ALA A 72 -10.32 -0.68 8.37
C ALA A 72 -10.82 -0.79 6.93
N GLN A 73 -12.14 -0.76 6.76
CA GLN A 73 -12.78 -0.67 5.45
C GLN A 73 -14.15 -0.04 5.62
N ILE A 74 -14.57 0.80 4.68
CA ILE A 74 -15.89 1.44 4.77
C ILE A 74 -16.98 0.38 4.57
N LYS A 75 -17.90 0.29 5.54
CA LYS A 75 -19.13 -0.49 5.44
C LYS A 75 -20.29 0.35 5.91
N HIS A 76 -21.29 0.58 5.04
CA HIS A 76 -22.48 1.36 5.36
C HIS A 76 -22.15 2.74 5.97
N GLY A 77 -21.13 3.42 5.44
CA GLY A 77 -20.67 4.73 5.93
C GLY A 77 -19.87 4.70 7.24
N GLN A 78 -19.63 3.52 7.81
CA GLN A 78 -18.84 3.36 9.04
C GLN A 78 -17.46 2.77 8.74
N TRP A 79 -16.54 2.98 9.68
CA TRP A 79 -15.18 2.47 9.66
C TRP A 79 -14.96 1.38 10.72
N PRO A 80 -15.53 0.17 10.57
CA PRO A 80 -15.24 -0.93 11.47
C PRO A 80 -13.78 -1.34 11.34
N PHE A 81 -13.13 -1.53 12.49
CA PHE A 81 -11.81 -2.13 12.58
C PHE A 81 -11.93 -3.62 12.89
N THR A 82 -11.18 -4.44 12.17
CA THR A 82 -11.06 -5.87 12.45
C THR A 82 -9.60 -6.21 12.71
N LYS A 83 -9.33 -6.96 13.78
CA LYS A 83 -7.98 -7.44 14.11
C LYS A 83 -7.73 -8.73 13.35
N TYR A 84 -6.57 -8.81 12.73
CA TYR A 84 -6.08 -9.99 12.03
C TYR A 84 -4.76 -10.46 12.66
N ASN A 85 -4.55 -11.77 12.61
CA ASN A 85 -3.31 -12.43 12.99
C ASN A 85 -2.83 -13.24 11.78
N GLY A 86 -1.72 -12.82 11.20
CA GLY A 86 -1.07 -13.52 10.09
C GLY A 86 0.14 -14.28 10.60
N THR A 87 0.35 -15.48 10.06
CA THR A 87 1.59 -16.24 10.22
C THR A 87 2.40 -16.14 8.93
N PHE A 88 3.71 -15.98 9.03
CA PHE A 88 4.60 -15.92 7.88
C PHE A 88 5.87 -16.73 8.14
N HIS A 89 6.54 -17.13 7.07
CA HIS A 89 7.84 -17.77 7.13
C HIS A 89 8.92 -16.70 7.07
N ASN A 90 9.80 -16.67 8.06
CA ASN A 90 10.96 -15.79 8.06
C ASN A 90 12.01 -16.34 7.09
N PHE A 91 12.35 -15.57 6.06
CA PHE A 91 13.38 -15.94 5.09
C PHE A 91 14.80 -15.74 5.63
N LEU A 92 14.98 -14.94 6.69
CA LEU A 92 16.30 -14.62 7.27
C LEU A 92 16.96 -15.80 7.99
N THR A 93 16.21 -16.85 8.33
CA THR A 93 16.73 -18.04 9.03
C THR A 93 17.30 -19.14 8.11
N ASN A 94 17.19 -19.00 6.78
CA ASN A 94 17.64 -20.01 5.83
C ASN A 94 18.94 -19.65 5.06
N GLN A 95 19.70 -18.66 5.53
CA GLN A 95 20.99 -18.28 4.93
C GLN A 95 22.22 -18.75 5.75
N VAL A 96 22.14 -19.93 6.37
CA VAL A 96 23.32 -20.61 6.96
C VAL A 96 23.92 -21.61 5.98
#